data_AF-A0AAV1GFB3-F1
#
_entry.id   AF-A0AAV1GFB3-F1
#
_cell.length_a   1.000
_cell.length_b   1.000
_cell.length_c   1.000
_cell.angle_alpha   90.00
_cell.angle_beta   90.00
_cell.angle_gamma   90.00
#
_symmetry.space_group_name_H-M   'P 1'
#
loop_
_entity.id
_entity.type
_entity.pdbx_description
1 polymer ?
#
loop_
_entity_poly.entity_id
_entity_poly.type
_entity_poly.pdbx_seq_one_letter_code
_entity_poly.pdbx_strand_id
1 'polypeptide(L)'
;MADEEIDYNIVFPDAGTLERHWQGTKEPVVILLGWAGCKDKHLSKYSSIYNEQGCVTIRYTAPLKTVFISESFGYKELSSTALKLLEILYDYEVENSPIFFHIFSNGGFMLYRYIVELLHSDKQFSSLCVVGAVVDSAPGSGNVRGALRALQATLGPKISPVLRYVLLALFAVTVFLLRIILYPLTKYIHKNHYDAVQERPPAWPHFFLYSRADQVIRHVDVEVFLATLKRKGVPTDSFDFLSSPHVGHYRDFPEQYALKCRDFLVACMKDSEGPEIKKRQRVQDQ
;
A
#
# COMPACT_ATOMS: atom_id res chain seq x y z
N MET A 1 -11.96 25.48 -6.65
CA MET A 1 -12.36 24.32 -5.82
C MET A 1 -11.43 24.34 -4.63
N ALA A 2 -11.95 24.34 -3.40
CA ALA A 2 -11.11 24.39 -2.21
C ALA A 2 -10.14 23.22 -2.25
N ASP A 3 -8.86 23.51 -2.17
CA ASP A 3 -7.82 22.50 -2.15
C ASP A 3 -7.92 21.77 -0.81
N GLU A 4 -8.64 20.65 -0.76
CA GLU A 4 -8.66 19.81 0.43
C GLU A 4 -7.25 19.23 0.59
N GLU A 5 -6.47 19.87 1.46
CA GLU A 5 -5.16 19.42 1.91
C GLU A 5 -5.31 18.00 2.49
N ILE A 6 -4.48 17.07 2.03
CA ILE A 6 -4.50 15.71 2.55
C ILE A 6 -3.80 15.66 3.91
N ASP A 7 -4.41 15.01 4.90
CA ASP A 7 -3.81 14.85 6.24
C ASP A 7 -2.81 13.67 6.23
N TYR A 8 -1.52 13.98 6.18
CA TYR A 8 -0.41 13.02 6.20
C TYR A 8 0.55 13.32 7.35
N ASN A 9 1.35 12.33 7.75
CA ASN A 9 2.39 12.50 8.75
C ASN A 9 3.75 12.11 8.17
N ILE A 10 4.68 13.06 8.12
CA ILE A 10 6.07 12.82 7.71
C ILE A 10 6.99 12.82 8.94
N VAL A 11 7.97 11.92 8.98
CA VAL A 11 9.00 11.87 10.02
C VAL A 11 10.35 11.73 9.36
N PHE A 12 11.25 12.66 9.66
CA PHE A 12 12.65 12.59 9.29
C PHE A 12 13.45 11.90 10.41
N PRO A 13 14.39 11.01 10.09
CA PRO A 13 15.27 10.38 11.06
C PRO A 13 16.25 11.41 11.65
N ASP A 14 16.81 11.12 12.83
CA ASP A 14 17.88 11.94 13.38
C ASP A 14 19.18 11.78 12.59
N ALA A 15 20.01 12.82 12.58
CA ALA A 15 21.26 12.85 11.81
C ALA A 15 22.22 11.70 12.19
N GLY A 16 22.24 11.28 13.46
CA GLY A 16 23.10 10.20 13.92
C GLY A 16 22.67 8.84 13.36
N THR A 17 21.36 8.58 13.29
CA THR A 17 20.82 7.36 12.68
C THR A 17 21.00 7.38 11.16
N LEU A 18 20.79 8.54 10.52
CA LEU A 18 21.01 8.73 9.09
C LEU A 18 22.45 8.36 8.69
N GLU A 19 23.44 8.96 9.36
CA GLU A 19 24.86 8.71 9.10
C GLU A 19 25.27 7.26 9.37
N ARG A 20 24.63 6.58 10.32
CA ARG A 20 24.94 5.17 10.60
C ARG A 20 24.50 4.22 9.49
N HIS A 21 23.40 4.54 8.81
CA HIS A 21 22.74 3.62 7.88
C HIS A 21 22.98 3.96 6.40
N TRP A 22 23.12 5.25 6.05
CA TRP A 22 23.13 5.72 4.65
C TRP A 22 24.36 6.55 4.30
N GLN A 23 25.52 6.21 4.85
CA GLN A 23 26.79 6.91 4.59
C GLN A 23 27.14 6.95 3.09
N GLY A 24 27.05 8.13 2.48
CA GLY A 24 27.40 8.33 1.06
C GLY A 24 26.31 7.91 0.06
N THR A 25 25.11 7.58 0.54
CA THR A 25 23.94 7.18 -0.26
C THR A 25 22.73 8.02 0.16
N LYS A 26 21.81 8.33 -0.77
CA LYS A 26 20.56 9.02 -0.38
C LYS A 26 19.70 8.11 0.50
N GLU A 27 19.19 8.65 1.59
CA GLU A 27 18.29 7.96 2.49
C GLU A 27 16.96 7.61 1.79
N PRO A 28 16.42 6.40 2.01
CA PRO A 28 15.16 6.00 1.39
C PRO A 28 13.96 6.66 2.06
N VAL A 29 12.95 6.96 1.26
CA VAL A 29 11.63 7.41 1.69
C VAL A 29 10.68 6.22 1.70
N VAL A 30 10.16 5.88 2.87
CA VAL A 30 9.18 4.81 3.04
C VAL A 30 7.77 5.39 3.16
N ILE A 31 6.91 5.08 2.19
CA ILE A 31 5.51 5.52 2.16
C ILE A 31 4.61 4.40 2.69
N LEU A 32 4.02 4.61 3.87
CA LEU A 32 3.09 3.70 4.52
C LEU A 32 1.64 4.06 4.16
N LEU A 33 0.97 3.16 3.44
CA LEU A 33 -0.41 3.33 2.98
C LEU A 33 -1.36 2.52 3.85
N GLY A 34 -2.05 3.20 4.76
CA GLY A 34 -2.90 2.60 5.79
C GLY A 34 -4.16 1.92 5.28
N TRP A 35 -4.69 1.01 6.09
CA TRP A 35 -5.95 0.31 5.82
C TRP A 35 -7.15 1.18 6.17
N ALA A 36 -8.33 0.75 5.71
CA ALA A 36 -9.56 1.52 5.91
C ALA A 36 -9.90 1.71 7.40
N GLY A 37 -9.93 2.98 7.83
CA GLY A 37 -10.23 3.37 9.21
C GLY A 37 -9.08 3.19 10.19
N CYS A 38 -7.87 2.96 9.70
CA CYS A 38 -6.69 3.07 10.53
C CYS A 38 -6.43 4.54 10.92
N LYS A 39 -5.68 4.74 12.01
CA LYS A 39 -5.30 6.06 12.51
C LYS A 39 -3.78 6.13 12.45
N ASP A 40 -3.23 7.33 12.38
CA ASP A 40 -1.78 7.54 12.34
C ASP A 40 -1.03 6.79 13.47
N LYS A 41 -1.58 6.80 14.69
CA LYS A 41 -1.04 6.05 15.84
C LYS A 41 -0.92 4.53 15.63
N HIS A 42 -1.66 3.96 14.68
CA HIS A 42 -1.53 2.54 14.33
C HIS A 42 -0.33 2.36 13.39
N LEU A 43 -0.18 3.26 12.40
CA LEU A 43 0.94 3.26 11.47
C LEU A 43 2.27 3.66 12.11
N SER A 44 2.26 4.46 13.19
CA SER A 44 3.48 4.93 13.87
C SER A 44 4.39 3.80 14.33
N LYS A 45 3.81 2.68 14.76
CA LYS A 45 4.56 1.50 15.20
C LYS A 45 5.21 0.75 14.04
N TYR A 46 4.63 0.84 12.85
CA TYR A 46 5.19 0.24 11.64
C TYR A 46 6.25 1.14 11.02
N SER A 47 6.05 2.47 11.04
CA SER A 47 7.06 3.42 10.56
C SER A 47 8.30 3.43 11.43
N SER A 48 8.19 3.13 12.74
CA SER A 48 9.37 3.06 13.61
C SER A 48 10.40 2.02 13.14
N ILE A 49 9.95 0.90 12.56
CA ILE A 49 10.83 -0.12 11.97
C ILE A 49 11.79 0.49 10.94
N TYR A 50 11.32 1.45 10.16
CA TYR A 50 12.08 2.12 9.12
C TYR A 50 12.81 3.36 9.62
N ASN A 51 12.21 4.13 10.53
CA ASN A 51 12.87 5.27 11.17
C ASN A 51 14.14 4.82 11.91
N GLU A 52 14.09 3.67 12.59
CA GLU A 52 15.25 3.04 13.23
C GLU A 52 16.34 2.58 12.25
N GLN A 53 16.03 2.51 10.95
CA GLN A 53 17.00 2.27 9.87
C GLN A 53 17.40 3.56 9.15
N GLY A 54 17.07 4.74 9.70
CA GLY A 54 17.42 6.02 9.09
C GLY A 54 16.62 6.37 7.84
N CYS A 55 15.44 5.76 7.64
CA CYS A 55 14.56 6.13 6.53
C CYS A 55 13.69 7.34 6.90
N VAL A 56 13.38 8.18 5.91
CA VAL A 56 12.24 9.12 6.02
C VAL A 56 10.95 8.32 5.90
N THR A 57 9.94 8.59 6.73
CA THR A 57 8.65 7.90 6.63
C THR A 57 7.51 8.87 6.38
N ILE A 58 6.67 8.56 5.38
CA ILE A 58 5.41 9.25 5.11
C ILE A 58 4.28 8.28 5.41
N ARG A 59 3.37 8.65 6.31
CA ARG A 59 2.22 7.85 6.71
C ARG A 59 0.95 8.51 6.22
N TYR A 60 0.15 7.76 5.49
CA TYR A 60 -1.12 8.26 4.97
C TYR A 60 -2.22 7.20 5.06
N THR A 61 -3.44 7.64 5.40
CA THR A 61 -4.63 6.78 5.41
C THR A 61 -5.74 7.42 4.60
N ALA A 62 -6.16 6.76 3.53
CA ALA A 62 -7.27 7.24 2.71
C ALA A 62 -8.59 7.27 3.52
N PRO A 63 -9.43 8.31 3.36
CA PRO A 63 -10.74 8.38 3.99
C PRO A 63 -11.64 7.20 3.60
N LEU A 64 -12.46 6.71 4.55
CA LEU A 64 -13.36 5.57 4.30
C LEU A 64 -14.29 5.76 3.10
N LYS A 65 -14.83 6.98 2.92
CA LYS A 65 -15.75 7.32 1.82
C LYS A 65 -15.11 6.99 0.46
N THR A 66 -13.83 7.28 0.34
CA THR A 66 -13.06 7.15 -0.89
C THR A 66 -12.73 5.68 -1.18
N VAL A 67 -12.45 4.89 -0.14
CA VAL A 67 -12.15 3.44 -0.26
C VAL A 67 -13.40 2.59 -0.52
N PHE A 68 -14.55 2.92 0.09
CA PHE A 68 -15.74 2.06 0.06
C PHE A 68 -16.88 2.53 -0.86
N ILE A 69 -16.95 3.83 -1.21
CA ILE A 69 -18.10 4.40 -1.91
C ILE A 69 -17.68 4.95 -3.28
N SER A 70 -16.70 5.84 -3.33
CA SER A 70 -16.38 6.64 -4.52
C SER A 70 -16.05 5.80 -5.78
N GLU A 71 -15.26 4.74 -5.63
CA GLU A 71 -14.81 3.88 -6.74
C GLU A 71 -15.94 3.09 -7.42
N SER A 72 -16.91 2.61 -6.65
CA SER A 72 -18.00 1.79 -7.20
C SER A 72 -18.96 2.60 -8.08
N PHE A 73 -18.87 3.94 -8.01
CA PHE A 73 -19.57 4.88 -8.88
C PHE A 73 -18.65 5.54 -9.92
N GLY A 74 -17.40 5.06 -10.07
CA GLY A 74 -16.45 5.57 -11.07
C GLY A 74 -15.72 6.86 -10.68
N TYR A 75 -15.83 7.32 -9.43
CA TYR A 75 -15.12 8.52 -8.97
C TYR A 75 -13.67 8.19 -8.61
N LYS A 76 -12.73 8.78 -9.35
CA LYS A 76 -11.28 8.62 -9.17
C LYS A 76 -10.71 9.49 -8.03
N GLU A 77 -11.38 9.60 -6.90
CA GLU A 77 -10.88 10.40 -5.77
C GLU A 77 -9.53 9.88 -5.26
N LEU A 78 -9.31 8.56 -5.27
CA LEU A 78 -8.02 7.94 -4.95
C LEU A 78 -6.91 8.33 -5.93
N SER A 79 -7.25 8.62 -7.19
CA SER A 79 -6.26 9.08 -8.18
C SER A 79 -5.76 10.49 -7.86
N SER A 80 -6.65 11.41 -7.45
CA SER A 80 -6.24 12.74 -7.01
C SER A 80 -5.43 12.67 -5.72
N THR A 81 -5.79 11.77 -4.81
CA THR A 81 -5.04 11.51 -3.58
C THR A 81 -3.64 10.96 -3.88
N ALA A 82 -3.52 10.03 -4.82
CA ALA A 82 -2.24 9.48 -5.25
C ALA A 82 -1.33 10.55 -5.85
N LEU A 83 -1.89 11.45 -6.68
CA LEU A 83 -1.16 12.58 -7.26
C LEU A 83 -0.61 13.50 -6.16
N LYS A 84 -1.45 13.94 -5.22
CA LYS A 84 -1.02 14.78 -4.09
C LYS A 84 0.07 14.10 -3.25
N LEU A 85 -0.04 12.79 -3.02
CA LEU A 85 0.96 12.05 -2.24
C LEU A 85 2.32 11.96 -2.95
N LEU A 86 2.33 11.91 -4.29
CA LEU A 86 3.57 11.95 -5.07
C LEU A 86 4.14 13.38 -5.16
N GLU A 87 3.30 14.41 -5.23
CA GLU A 87 3.73 15.82 -5.19
C GLU A 87 4.48 16.17 -3.90
N ILE A 88 4.05 15.61 -2.75
CA ILE A 88 4.75 15.76 -1.47
C ILE A 88 6.25 15.40 -1.56
N LEU A 89 6.62 14.43 -2.41
CA LEU A 89 8.03 14.07 -2.56
C LEU A 89 8.87 15.23 -3.13
N TYR A 90 8.29 16.04 -4.01
CA TYR A 90 8.93 17.24 -4.56
C TYR A 90 8.87 18.40 -3.57
N ASP A 91 7.77 18.55 -2.83
CA ASP A 91 7.61 19.62 -1.83
C ASP A 91 8.66 19.54 -0.72
N TYR A 92 9.07 18.32 -0.34
CA TYR A 92 10.14 18.09 0.63
C TYR A 92 11.52 17.82 0.01
N GLU A 93 11.66 17.98 -1.31
CA GLU A 93 12.93 17.79 -2.05
C GLU A 93 13.56 16.37 -1.88
N VAL A 94 12.71 15.35 -1.74
CA VAL A 94 13.08 13.94 -1.58
C VAL A 94 12.71 13.08 -2.80
N GLU A 95 12.33 13.68 -3.93
CA GLU A 95 11.96 12.99 -5.17
C GLU A 95 13.10 12.16 -5.78
N ASN A 96 14.34 12.55 -5.47
CA ASN A 96 15.55 11.86 -5.92
C ASN A 96 16.00 10.75 -4.95
N SER A 97 15.32 10.58 -3.82
CA SER A 97 15.60 9.51 -2.88
C SER A 97 14.98 8.17 -3.32
N PRO A 98 15.57 7.02 -2.95
CA PRO A 98 14.95 5.73 -3.19
C PRO A 98 13.60 5.60 -2.47
N ILE A 99 12.55 5.25 -3.20
CA ILE A 99 11.18 5.16 -2.66
C ILE A 99 10.84 3.70 -2.39
N PHE A 100 10.30 3.45 -1.20
CA PHE A 100 9.85 2.13 -0.78
C PHE A 100 8.42 2.23 -0.25
N PHE A 101 7.58 1.27 -0.60
CA PHE A 101 6.18 1.26 -0.15
C PHE A 101 5.94 0.22 0.94
N HIS A 102 5.09 0.54 1.90
CA HIS A 102 4.49 -0.43 2.81
C HIS A 102 2.97 -0.29 2.78
N ILE A 103 2.30 -1.28 2.19
CA ILE A 103 0.90 -1.22 1.79
C ILE A 103 0.08 -2.12 2.69
N PHE A 104 -0.90 -1.57 3.40
CA PHE A 104 -1.72 -2.34 4.35
C PHE A 104 -3.13 -2.59 3.84
N SER A 105 -3.53 -3.87 3.82
CA SER A 105 -4.86 -4.32 3.43
C SER A 105 -5.27 -3.82 2.04
N ASN A 106 -6.52 -4.08 1.67
CA ASN A 106 -7.09 -3.58 0.43
C ASN A 106 -7.19 -2.06 0.41
N GLY A 107 -7.36 -1.41 1.57
CA GLY A 107 -7.46 0.06 1.66
C GLY A 107 -6.21 0.75 1.12
N GLY A 108 -5.03 0.34 1.59
CA GLY A 108 -3.76 0.85 1.06
C GLY A 108 -3.51 0.40 -0.38
N PHE A 109 -3.86 -0.85 -0.72
CA PHE A 109 -3.64 -1.40 -2.05
C PHE A 109 -4.43 -0.67 -3.15
N MET A 110 -5.66 -0.24 -2.85
CA MET A 110 -6.48 0.53 -3.78
C MET A 110 -5.85 1.89 -4.12
N LEU A 111 -5.27 2.58 -3.13
CA LEU A 111 -4.53 3.82 -3.37
C LEU A 111 -3.21 3.54 -4.13
N TYR A 112 -2.49 2.49 -3.72
CA TYR A 112 -1.26 2.06 -4.36
C TYR A 112 -1.42 1.77 -5.86
N ARG A 113 -2.55 1.19 -6.26
CA ARG A 113 -2.90 0.98 -7.68
C ARG A 113 -2.82 2.27 -8.50
N TYR A 114 -3.30 3.40 -7.98
CA TYR A 114 -3.26 4.68 -8.68
C TYR A 114 -1.87 5.29 -8.67
N ILE A 115 -1.12 5.11 -7.59
CA ILE A 115 0.29 5.49 -7.53
C ILE A 115 1.07 4.75 -8.63
N VAL A 116 0.89 3.44 -8.77
CA VAL A 116 1.51 2.64 -9.86
C VAL A 116 1.07 3.13 -11.24
N GLU A 117 -0.20 3.54 -11.41
CA GLU A 117 -0.66 4.14 -12.68
C GLU A 117 0.11 5.41 -13.02
N LEU A 118 0.18 6.34 -12.07
CA LEU A 118 0.87 7.62 -12.23
C LEU A 118 2.36 7.43 -12.49
N LEU A 119 3.03 6.53 -11.76
CA LEU A 119 4.44 6.19 -11.98
C LEU A 119 4.70 5.63 -13.39
N HIS A 120 3.70 5.01 -14.03
CA HIS A 120 3.83 4.48 -15.40
C HIS A 120 3.45 5.48 -16.50
N SER A 121 2.49 6.37 -16.25
CA SER A 121 1.90 7.21 -17.30
C SER A 121 2.30 8.68 -17.23
N ASP A 122 2.62 9.17 -16.03
CA ASP A 122 2.95 10.57 -15.82
C ASP A 122 4.45 10.81 -15.99
N LYS A 123 4.83 11.78 -16.84
CA LYS A 123 6.23 12.10 -17.12
C LYS A 123 6.95 12.62 -15.88
N GLN A 124 6.27 13.40 -15.04
CA GLN A 124 6.87 13.97 -13.83
C GLN A 124 7.26 12.84 -12.88
N PHE A 125 6.35 11.91 -12.63
CA PHE A 125 6.55 10.83 -11.67
C PHE A 125 7.33 9.62 -12.22
N SER A 126 7.47 9.50 -13.54
CA SER A 126 8.17 8.37 -14.18
C SER A 126 9.67 8.30 -13.85
N SER A 127 10.27 9.40 -13.37
CA SER A 127 11.67 9.45 -12.94
C SER A 127 11.88 8.99 -11.51
N LEU A 128 10.82 8.86 -10.70
CA LEU A 128 10.90 8.45 -9.30
C LEU A 128 11.46 7.02 -9.18
N CYS A 129 12.49 6.85 -8.34
CA CYS A 129 13.17 5.57 -8.18
C CYS A 129 12.48 4.71 -7.11
N VAL A 130 11.52 3.88 -7.51
CA VAL A 130 10.90 2.91 -6.58
C VAL A 130 11.74 1.64 -6.50
N VAL A 131 12.23 1.31 -5.31
CA VAL A 131 13.14 0.18 -5.07
C VAL A 131 12.44 -1.08 -4.56
N GLY A 132 11.26 -0.96 -3.97
CA GLY A 132 10.52 -2.11 -3.47
C GLY A 132 9.19 -1.78 -2.80
N ALA A 133 8.39 -2.81 -2.55
CA ALA A 133 7.10 -2.68 -1.87
C ALA A 133 6.77 -3.88 -0.98
N VAL A 134 6.49 -3.64 0.31
CA VAL A 134 5.88 -4.63 1.21
C VAL A 134 4.37 -4.52 1.10
N VAL A 135 3.70 -5.66 0.96
CA VAL A 135 2.23 -5.75 0.93
C VAL A 135 1.77 -6.61 2.11
N ASP A 136 1.13 -5.98 3.09
CA ASP A 136 0.62 -6.63 4.30
C ASP A 136 -0.89 -6.92 4.16
N SER A 137 -1.25 -8.19 4.28
CA SER A 137 -2.62 -8.68 4.26
C SER A 137 -3.41 -8.23 3.02
N ALA A 138 -2.78 -8.24 1.84
CA ALA A 138 -3.37 -7.80 0.58
C ALA A 138 -2.66 -8.42 -0.63
N PRO A 139 -3.25 -8.35 -1.83
CA PRO A 139 -4.64 -8.02 -2.10
C PRO A 139 -5.59 -9.21 -1.88
N GLY A 140 -6.87 -8.91 -1.66
CA GLY A 140 -7.93 -9.92 -1.71
C GLY A 140 -9.15 -9.45 -2.48
N SER A 141 -9.50 -10.15 -3.54
CA SER A 141 -10.69 -9.87 -4.35
C SER A 141 -11.81 -10.88 -4.06
N GLY A 142 -13.05 -10.43 -4.01
CA GLY A 142 -14.22 -11.31 -3.98
C GLY A 142 -14.64 -11.88 -2.61
N ASN A 143 -13.92 -11.61 -1.51
CA ASN A 143 -14.36 -12.05 -0.18
C ASN A 143 -15.38 -11.08 0.45
N VAL A 144 -16.66 -11.20 0.08
CA VAL A 144 -17.76 -10.36 0.65
C VAL A 144 -17.85 -10.51 2.18
N ARG A 145 -17.65 -11.73 2.71
CA ARG A 145 -17.63 -11.97 4.16
C ARG A 145 -16.45 -11.26 4.83
N GLY A 146 -15.30 -11.24 4.18
CA GLY A 146 -14.12 -10.48 4.61
C GLY A 146 -14.37 -8.97 4.61
N ALA A 147 -14.97 -8.43 3.54
CA ALA A 147 -15.33 -7.01 3.47
C ALA A 147 -16.30 -6.62 4.59
N LEU A 148 -17.28 -7.46 4.91
CA LEU A 148 -18.20 -7.25 6.04
C LEU A 148 -17.45 -7.25 7.39
N ARG A 149 -16.51 -8.18 7.58
CA ARG A 149 -15.67 -8.23 8.79
C ARG A 149 -14.76 -7.00 8.92
N ALA A 150 -14.17 -6.53 7.82
CA ALA A 150 -13.38 -5.31 7.79
C ALA A 150 -14.22 -4.09 8.20
N LEU A 151 -15.40 -3.91 7.58
CA LEU A 151 -16.31 -2.83 7.96
C LEU A 151 -16.74 -2.94 9.44
N GLN A 152 -17.03 -4.15 9.90
CA GLN A 152 -17.42 -4.40 11.29
C GLN A 152 -16.30 -4.02 12.27
N ALA A 153 -15.03 -4.20 11.90
CA ALA A 153 -13.87 -3.78 12.67
C ALA A 153 -13.71 -2.24 12.65
N THR A 154 -13.94 -1.60 11.49
CA THR A 154 -13.83 -0.14 11.34
C THR A 154 -14.92 0.62 12.11
N LEU A 155 -16.16 0.13 12.12
CA LEU A 155 -17.28 0.76 12.84
C LEU A 155 -17.09 0.77 14.37
N GLY A 156 -16.26 -0.13 14.91
CA GLY A 156 -15.96 -0.21 16.33
C GLY A 156 -17.17 -0.57 17.22
N PRO A 157 -16.98 -0.65 18.55
CA PRO A 157 -18.03 -1.04 19.50
C PRO A 157 -18.89 0.15 19.98
N LYS A 158 -18.50 1.40 19.65
CA LYS A 158 -19.15 2.61 20.17
C LYS A 158 -20.47 2.96 19.47
N ILE A 159 -20.74 2.36 18.31
CA ILE A 159 -21.97 2.58 17.55
C ILE A 159 -23.06 1.67 18.12
N SER A 160 -24.29 2.19 18.26
CA SER A 160 -25.42 1.39 18.76
C SER A 160 -25.59 0.13 17.93
N PRO A 161 -25.92 -1.03 18.54
CA PRO A 161 -26.05 -2.30 17.80
C PRO A 161 -27.01 -2.19 16.62
N VAL A 162 -28.13 -1.48 16.78
CA VAL A 162 -29.13 -1.26 15.72
C VAL A 162 -28.53 -0.51 14.54
N LEU A 163 -27.90 0.66 14.78
CA LEU A 163 -27.27 1.44 13.71
C LEU A 163 -26.15 0.65 13.04
N ARG A 164 -25.38 -0.13 13.82
CA ARG A 164 -24.33 -1.00 13.29
C ARG A 164 -24.89 -2.04 12.32
N TYR A 165 -25.95 -2.75 12.68
CA TYR A 165 -26.58 -3.73 11.79
C TYR A 165 -27.20 -3.08 10.56
N VAL A 166 -27.81 -1.89 10.69
CA VAL A 166 -28.32 -1.13 9.54
C VAL A 166 -27.20 -0.75 8.58
N LEU A 167 -26.08 -0.21 9.08
CA LEU A 167 -24.91 0.15 8.25
C LEU A 167 -24.28 -1.08 7.57
N LEU A 168 -24.17 -2.20 8.30
CA LEU A 168 -23.66 -3.45 7.75
C LEU A 168 -24.60 -4.03 6.67
N ALA A 169 -25.91 -3.99 6.89
CA ALA A 169 -26.89 -4.44 5.91
C ALA A 169 -26.88 -3.55 4.66
N LEU A 170 -26.85 -2.23 4.84
CA LEU A 170 -26.75 -1.27 3.74
C LEU A 170 -25.46 -1.50 2.94
N PHE A 171 -24.32 -1.63 3.61
CA PHE A 171 -23.05 -1.95 2.94
C PHE A 171 -23.10 -3.29 2.20
N ALA A 172 -23.67 -4.34 2.80
CA ALA A 172 -23.78 -5.65 2.16
C ALA A 172 -24.66 -5.59 0.90
N VAL A 173 -25.79 -4.88 0.96
CA VAL A 173 -26.68 -4.64 -0.19
C VAL A 173 -25.94 -3.83 -1.26
N THR A 174 -25.26 -2.75 -0.88
CA THR A 174 -24.47 -1.91 -1.78
C THR A 174 -23.36 -2.71 -2.47
N VAL A 175 -22.57 -3.50 -1.73
CA VAL A 175 -21.52 -4.37 -2.29
C VAL A 175 -22.11 -5.43 -3.20
N PHE A 176 -23.25 -6.03 -2.83
CA PHE A 176 -23.94 -7.01 -3.68
C PHE A 176 -24.42 -6.38 -4.99
N LEU A 177 -25.12 -5.25 -4.92
CA LEU A 177 -25.58 -4.52 -6.10
C LEU A 177 -24.41 -4.11 -7.00
N LEU A 178 -23.34 -3.55 -6.43
CA LEU A 178 -22.22 -3.02 -7.21
C LEU A 178 -21.31 -4.11 -7.76
N ARG A 179 -20.97 -5.15 -6.98
CA ARG A 179 -20.04 -6.21 -7.44
C ARG A 179 -20.70 -7.39 -8.13
N ILE A 180 -21.93 -7.77 -7.75
CA ILE A 180 -22.59 -8.95 -8.34
C ILE A 180 -23.47 -8.55 -9.51
N ILE A 181 -24.23 -7.45 -9.39
CA ILE A 181 -25.16 -7.03 -10.43
C ILE A 181 -24.49 -6.06 -11.41
N LEU A 182 -23.84 -4.99 -10.93
CA LEU A 182 -23.35 -3.93 -11.82
C LEU A 182 -21.97 -4.22 -12.44
N TYR A 183 -21.02 -4.78 -11.68
CA TYR A 183 -19.66 -5.04 -12.15
C TYR A 183 -19.57 -5.92 -13.41
N PRO A 184 -20.35 -7.01 -13.58
CA PRO A 184 -20.33 -7.78 -14.83
C PRO A 184 -20.68 -6.93 -16.07
N LEU A 185 -21.50 -5.90 -15.91
CA LEU A 185 -21.87 -4.97 -16.99
C LEU A 185 -20.83 -3.86 -17.18
N THR A 186 -20.19 -3.39 -16.09
CA THR A 186 -19.26 -2.24 -16.14
C THR A 186 -17.78 -2.61 -16.19
N LYS A 187 -17.41 -3.89 -16.05
CA LYS A 187 -16.00 -4.36 -16.07
C LYS A 187 -15.24 -3.99 -17.34
N TYR A 188 -15.95 -3.75 -18.44
CA TYR A 188 -15.36 -3.32 -19.72
C TYR A 188 -15.06 -1.82 -19.76
N ILE A 189 -15.59 -1.04 -18.81
CA ILE A 189 -15.43 0.42 -18.70
C ILE A 189 -14.52 0.77 -17.51
N HIS A 190 -14.65 0.07 -16.38
CA HIS A 190 -13.83 0.26 -15.18
C HIS A 190 -13.22 -1.07 -14.70
N LYS A 191 -11.90 -1.19 -14.81
CA LYS A 191 -11.16 -2.35 -14.28
C LYS A 191 -11.04 -2.25 -12.77
N ASN A 192 -11.26 -3.36 -12.08
CA ASN A 192 -11.02 -3.45 -10.64
C ASN A 192 -9.52 -3.21 -10.33
N HIS A 193 -9.22 -2.65 -9.16
CA HIS A 193 -7.86 -2.24 -8.78
C HIS A 193 -6.82 -3.34 -8.94
N TYR A 194 -7.16 -4.56 -8.52
CA TYR A 194 -6.26 -5.70 -8.58
C TYR A 194 -5.97 -6.13 -10.01
N ASP A 195 -7.02 -6.19 -10.85
CA ASP A 195 -6.90 -6.58 -12.25
C ASP A 195 -6.02 -5.57 -12.99
N ALA A 196 -6.16 -4.29 -12.68
CA ALA A 196 -5.38 -3.25 -13.31
C ALA A 196 -3.90 -3.24 -12.90
N VAL A 197 -3.58 -3.55 -11.64
CA VAL A 197 -2.18 -3.82 -11.24
C VAL A 197 -1.66 -5.10 -11.91
N GLN A 198 -2.46 -6.17 -11.97
CA GLN A 198 -2.03 -7.41 -12.62
C GLN A 198 -1.75 -7.20 -14.09
N GLU A 199 -2.59 -6.46 -14.81
CA GLU A 199 -2.43 -6.19 -16.25
C GLU A 199 -1.15 -5.42 -16.55
N ARG A 200 -0.89 -4.35 -15.79
CA ARG A 200 0.26 -3.47 -15.98
C ARG A 200 1.06 -3.40 -14.67
N PRO A 201 1.80 -4.49 -14.34
CA PRO A 201 2.42 -4.61 -13.04
C PRO A 201 3.59 -3.64 -12.87
N PRO A 202 3.87 -3.21 -11.63
CA PRO A 202 5.09 -2.48 -11.31
C PRO A 202 6.35 -3.30 -11.62
N ALA A 203 7.46 -2.61 -11.92
CA ALA A 203 8.72 -3.24 -12.32
C ALA A 203 9.70 -3.52 -11.17
N TRP A 204 9.35 -3.14 -9.93
CA TRP A 204 10.18 -3.31 -8.74
C TRP A 204 9.74 -4.53 -7.91
N PRO A 205 10.61 -5.04 -7.00
CA PRO A 205 10.29 -6.19 -6.16
C PRO A 205 9.12 -5.95 -5.19
N HIS A 206 8.32 -7.01 -4.95
CA HIS A 206 7.27 -7.02 -3.93
C HIS A 206 7.47 -8.13 -2.91
N PHE A 207 7.22 -7.83 -1.65
CA PHE A 207 7.24 -8.80 -0.56
C PHE A 207 5.90 -8.88 0.15
N PHE A 208 5.25 -10.05 0.10
CA PHE A 208 3.91 -10.25 0.62
C PHE A 208 3.93 -10.85 2.01
N LEU A 209 3.33 -10.16 2.97
CA LEU A 209 3.12 -10.61 4.33
C LEU A 209 1.65 -11.00 4.50
N TYR A 210 1.37 -12.24 4.87
CA TYR A 210 0.01 -12.72 5.07
C TYR A 210 -0.06 -13.80 6.14
N SER A 211 -1.27 -14.26 6.45
CA SER A 211 -1.51 -15.35 7.39
C SER A 211 -2.68 -16.22 6.94
N ARG A 212 -2.56 -17.54 7.10
CA ARG A 212 -3.70 -18.45 6.87
C ARG A 212 -4.87 -18.20 7.81
N ALA A 213 -4.62 -17.63 9.00
CA ALA A 213 -5.66 -17.25 9.95
C ALA A 213 -6.32 -15.90 9.64
N ASP A 214 -5.90 -15.19 8.58
CA ASP A 214 -6.55 -13.96 8.15
C ASP A 214 -7.99 -14.25 7.70
N GLN A 215 -8.93 -13.67 8.46
CA GLN A 215 -10.37 -13.83 8.28
C GLN A 215 -11.00 -12.80 7.35
N VAL A 216 -10.23 -11.80 6.91
CA VAL A 216 -10.64 -10.69 6.03
C VAL A 216 -10.11 -10.95 4.62
N ILE A 217 -8.81 -11.18 4.47
CA ILE A 217 -8.16 -11.48 3.19
C ILE A 217 -7.66 -12.92 3.24
N ARG A 218 -8.15 -13.76 2.34
CA ARG A 218 -7.76 -15.18 2.35
C ARG A 218 -6.36 -15.30 1.77
N HIS A 219 -5.49 -16.08 2.41
CA HIS A 219 -4.14 -16.36 1.90
C HIS A 219 -4.14 -16.82 0.43
N VAL A 220 -5.12 -17.64 0.03
CA VAL A 220 -5.26 -18.12 -1.36
C VAL A 220 -5.38 -16.96 -2.36
N ASP A 221 -6.07 -15.87 -1.99
CA ASP A 221 -6.22 -14.71 -2.88
C ASP A 221 -4.86 -14.00 -3.08
N VAL A 222 -4.06 -13.92 -2.00
CA VAL A 222 -2.70 -13.35 -2.03
C VAL A 222 -1.76 -14.24 -2.85
N GLU A 223 -1.77 -15.56 -2.63
CA GLU A 223 -0.92 -16.51 -3.36
C GLU A 223 -1.21 -16.51 -4.88
N VAL A 224 -2.49 -16.46 -5.27
CA VAL A 224 -2.89 -16.36 -6.68
C VAL A 224 -2.41 -15.05 -7.29
N PHE A 225 -2.49 -13.95 -6.54
CA PHE A 225 -2.00 -12.65 -6.99
C PHE A 225 -0.48 -12.65 -7.18
N LEU A 226 0.26 -13.15 -6.20
CA LEU A 226 1.71 -13.31 -6.25
C LEU A 226 2.14 -14.17 -7.44
N ALA A 227 1.50 -15.33 -7.63
CA ALA A 227 1.79 -16.22 -8.76
C ALA A 227 1.59 -15.52 -10.11
N THR A 228 0.57 -14.66 -10.21
CA THR A 228 0.32 -13.83 -11.40
C THR A 228 1.45 -12.81 -11.64
N LEU A 229 1.88 -12.08 -10.61
CA LEU A 229 3.00 -11.13 -10.71
C LEU A 229 4.31 -11.83 -11.09
N LYS A 230 4.60 -12.98 -10.46
CA LYS A 230 5.78 -13.80 -10.76
C LYS A 230 5.80 -14.27 -12.22
N ARG A 231 4.65 -14.71 -12.76
CA ARG A 231 4.52 -15.10 -14.17
C ARG A 231 4.79 -13.93 -15.13
N LYS A 232 4.54 -12.70 -14.69
CA LYS A 232 4.82 -11.47 -15.45
C LYS A 232 6.24 -10.93 -15.24
N GLY A 233 7.11 -11.67 -14.55
CA GLY A 233 8.51 -11.31 -14.36
C GLY A 233 8.77 -10.31 -13.23
N VAL A 234 7.77 -10.03 -12.38
CA VAL A 234 7.98 -9.19 -11.20
C VAL A 234 8.66 -10.03 -10.11
N PRO A 235 9.81 -9.57 -9.56
CA PRO A 235 10.43 -10.24 -8.41
C PRO A 235 9.46 -10.22 -7.23
N THR A 236 9.08 -11.40 -6.75
CA THR A 236 8.12 -11.53 -5.66
C THR A 236 8.59 -12.58 -4.67
N ASP A 237 8.48 -12.24 -3.39
CA ASP A 237 8.68 -13.16 -2.28
C ASP A 237 7.55 -13.00 -1.25
N SER A 238 7.41 -13.93 -0.32
CA SER A 238 6.34 -13.88 0.67
C SER A 238 6.65 -14.60 1.97
N PHE A 239 5.91 -14.23 3.01
CA PHE A 239 5.98 -14.87 4.31
C PHE A 239 4.59 -15.07 4.91
N ASP A 240 4.30 -16.31 5.28
CA ASP A 240 3.05 -16.74 5.92
C ASP A 240 3.24 -16.86 7.43
N PHE A 241 2.56 -16.02 8.20
CA PHE A 241 2.59 -16.03 9.66
C PHE A 241 1.70 -17.09 10.30
N LEU A 242 0.95 -17.86 9.49
CA LEU A 242 0.07 -18.98 9.86
C LEU A 242 -1.13 -18.64 10.77
N SER A 243 -0.93 -17.93 11.88
CA SER A 243 -1.90 -17.78 12.97
C SER A 243 -2.32 -16.35 13.31
N SER A 244 -1.61 -15.33 12.83
CA SER A 244 -1.95 -13.94 13.16
C SER A 244 -3.19 -13.46 12.39
N PRO A 245 -4.00 -12.55 12.96
CA PRO A 245 -5.17 -12.01 12.29
C PRO A 245 -4.78 -10.95 11.25
N HIS A 246 -5.79 -10.52 10.48
CA HIS A 246 -5.66 -9.46 9.46
C HIS A 246 -4.94 -8.22 9.99
N VAL A 247 -3.85 -7.81 9.33
CA VAL A 247 -3.01 -6.64 9.69
C VAL A 247 -2.51 -6.69 11.15
N GLY A 248 -2.53 -7.88 11.75
CA GLY A 248 -2.12 -8.15 13.13
C GLY A 248 -0.76 -8.84 13.23
N HIS A 249 -0.08 -9.04 12.11
CA HIS A 249 1.18 -9.80 12.04
C HIS A 249 2.25 -9.19 12.95
N TYR A 250 2.45 -7.87 12.89
CA TYR A 250 3.42 -7.19 13.75
C TYR A 250 3.05 -7.21 15.24
N ARG A 251 1.75 -7.26 15.56
CA ARG A 251 1.29 -7.35 16.95
C ARG A 251 1.65 -8.72 17.56
N ASP A 252 1.43 -9.78 16.80
CA ASP A 252 1.59 -11.15 17.29
C ASP A 252 3.05 -11.66 17.12
N PHE A 253 3.77 -11.16 16.10
CA PHE A 253 5.13 -11.56 15.74
C PHE A 253 6.06 -10.35 15.52
N PRO A 254 6.27 -9.46 16.51
CA PRO A 254 6.94 -8.18 16.32
C PRO A 254 8.38 -8.29 15.79
N GLU A 255 9.19 -9.16 16.40
CA GLU A 255 10.59 -9.33 16.01
C GLU A 255 10.73 -9.91 14.60
N GLN A 256 9.97 -10.98 14.31
CA GLN A 256 10.01 -11.64 13.02
C GLN A 256 9.50 -10.72 11.91
N TYR A 257 8.40 -10.01 12.14
CA TYR A 257 7.85 -9.06 11.19
C TYR A 257 8.84 -7.92 10.90
N ALA A 258 9.39 -7.29 11.93
CA ALA A 258 10.36 -6.21 11.76
C ALA A 258 11.63 -6.69 11.05
N LEU A 259 12.15 -7.87 11.40
CA LEU A 259 13.29 -8.49 10.71
C LEU A 259 13.00 -8.67 9.22
N LYS A 260 11.85 -9.26 8.87
CA LYS A 260 11.47 -9.49 7.47
C LYS A 260 11.32 -8.20 6.67
N CYS A 261 10.74 -7.15 7.26
CA CYS A 261 10.66 -5.84 6.60
C CYS A 261 12.04 -5.21 6.39
N ARG A 262 12.93 -5.25 7.39
CA ARG A 262 14.29 -4.69 7.30
C ARG A 262 15.15 -5.44 6.29
N ASP A 263 15.14 -6.77 6.32
CA ASP A 263 15.91 -7.61 5.41
C ASP A 263 15.52 -7.34 3.96
N PHE A 264 14.21 -7.23 3.69
CA PHE A 264 13.71 -6.93 2.36
C PHE A 264 14.07 -5.49 1.91
N LEU A 265 13.96 -4.49 2.80
CA LEU A 265 14.42 -3.12 2.50
C LEU A 265 15.91 -3.11 2.13
N VAL A 266 16.77 -3.74 2.93
CA VAL A 266 18.21 -3.78 2.69
C VAL A 266 18.55 -4.49 1.38
N ALA A 267 17.84 -5.57 1.05
CA ALA A 267 18.00 -6.26 -0.23
C ALA A 267 17.66 -5.35 -1.41
N CYS A 268 16.50 -4.68 -1.37
CA CYS A 268 16.08 -3.73 -2.41
C CYS A 268 17.08 -2.58 -2.60
N MET A 269 17.61 -2.03 -1.51
CA MET A 269 18.59 -0.94 -1.58
C MET A 269 19.91 -1.39 -2.21
N LYS A 270 20.42 -2.58 -1.87
CA LYS A 270 21.64 -3.13 -2.49
C LYS A 270 21.50 -3.35 -3.99
N ASP A 271 20.36 -3.88 -4.42
CA ASP A 271 20.09 -4.11 -5.85
C ASP A 271 19.97 -2.80 -6.63
N SER A 272 19.49 -1.72 -5.98
CA SER A 272 19.37 -0.40 -6.58
C SER A 272 20.73 0.28 -6.86
N GLU A 273 21.77 -0.07 -6.11
CA GLU A 273 23.13 0.48 -6.24
C GLU A 273 24.00 -0.26 -7.29
N GLY A 274 23.47 -1.33 -7.88
CA GLY A 274 24.15 -2.15 -8.89
C GLY A 274 24.51 -1.39 -10.18
N PRO A 275 25.53 -1.87 -10.94
CA PRO A 275 26.07 -1.18 -12.12
C PRO A 275 25.08 -0.97 -13.28
N GLU A 276 24.01 -1.77 -13.35
CA GLU A 276 22.97 -1.70 -14.40
C GLU A 276 22.06 -0.47 -14.26
N ILE A 277 21.80 0.02 -13.03
CA ILE A 277 20.88 1.16 -12.79
C ILE A 277 21.64 2.50 -12.81
N LYS A 278 22.94 2.53 -12.43
CA LYS A 278 23.80 3.71 -12.62
C LYS A 278 23.87 4.19 -14.07
N LYS A 279 23.65 3.30 -15.05
CA LYS A 279 23.54 3.65 -16.47
C LYS A 279 22.26 4.42 -16.81
N ARG A 280 21.15 4.19 -16.10
CA ARG A 280 19.89 4.95 -16.31
C ARG A 280 19.98 6.36 -15.73
N GLN A 281 20.60 6.52 -14.55
CA GLN A 281 20.83 7.84 -13.95
C GLN A 281 21.83 8.68 -14.77
N ARG A 282 22.94 8.10 -15.24
CA ARG A 282 23.92 8.84 -16.08
C ARG A 282 23.39 9.30 -17.45
N VAL A 283 22.34 8.68 -17.96
CA VAL A 283 21.72 9.06 -19.24
C VAL A 283 20.65 10.15 -19.05
N GLN A 284 20.19 10.38 -17.81
CA GLN A 284 19.26 11.48 -17.49
C GLN A 284 20.00 12.77 -17.09
N ASP A 285 21.25 12.67 -16.64
CA ASP A 285 22.12 13.81 -16.32
C ASP A 285 22.97 14.31 -17.53
N GLN A 286 22.70 13.82 -18.74
CA GLN A 286 23.32 14.26 -20.01
C GLN A 286 22.26 14.76 -20.98
#